data_AF-A0A0M0BM10-F1
#
_entry.id   AF-A0A0M0BM10-F1
#
_cell.length_a   1.000
_cell.length_b   1.000
_cell.length_c   1.000
_cell.angle_alpha   90.00
_cell.angle_beta   90.00
_cell.angle_gamma   90.00
#
_symmetry.space_group_name_H-M   'P 1'
#
loop_
_entity.id
_entity.type
_entity.pdbx_description
1 polymer ?
#
loop_
_entity_poly.entity_id
_entity_poly.type
_entity_poly.pdbx_seq_one_letter_code
_entity_poly.pdbx_strand_id
1 'polypeptide(L)'
;MNAIAEPWQTAEIAGPKKALVIMKPEVVAAMIKRAKHPVIIVGSLSTKTDKDSSKMIDYSIRLSNTLDIPMVATADTIKEFVKQGFEKATQMNAMDIGNRLKDSSWNGLDEKGPYDFALFMGLPYYMEFVILSGLKHFSKNLKTISLNRYYNPHASWSFPNLKVEEWIQTFETIIKYLGRK
;
A
#
# COMPACT_ATOMS: atom_id res chain seq x y z
N MET A 1 -4.24 -13.72 20.35
CA MET A 1 -4.83 -14.25 19.11
C MET A 1 -3.71 -14.46 18.11
N ASN A 2 -3.39 -15.72 17.77
CA ASN A 2 -2.45 -16.02 16.69
C ASN A 2 -3.17 -15.71 15.38
N ALA A 3 -2.89 -14.57 14.76
CA ALA A 3 -3.36 -14.33 13.40
C ALA A 3 -2.62 -15.31 12.49
N ILE A 4 -3.36 -16.23 11.88
CA ILE A 4 -2.78 -17.21 10.97
C ILE A 4 -2.35 -16.46 9.70
N ALA A 5 -1.07 -16.56 9.35
CA ALA A 5 -0.46 -16.00 8.15
C ALA A 5 -0.83 -16.80 6.89
N GLU A 6 -2.12 -17.07 6.71
CA GLU A 6 -2.64 -17.78 5.55
C GLU A 6 -2.88 -16.79 4.41
N PRO A 7 -2.30 -17.04 3.22
CA PRO A 7 -2.64 -16.27 2.04
C PRO A 7 -4.15 -16.23 1.84
N TRP A 8 -4.68 -15.05 1.50
CA TRP A 8 -6.11 -14.91 1.25
C TRP A 8 -6.56 -15.72 0.01
N GLN A 9 -5.70 -15.81 -1.00
CA GLN A 9 -5.96 -16.65 -2.15
C GLN A 9 -5.66 -18.12 -1.81
N THR A 10 -6.66 -18.98 -1.98
CA THR A 10 -6.54 -20.42 -1.78
C THR A 10 -5.43 -21.01 -2.65
N ALA A 11 -4.63 -21.91 -2.08
CA ALA A 11 -3.51 -22.59 -2.74
C ALA A 11 -2.37 -21.67 -3.22
N GLU A 12 -2.28 -20.44 -2.70
CA GLU A 12 -1.15 -19.55 -2.98
C GLU A 12 0.15 -20.02 -2.29
N ILE A 13 1.23 -20.14 -3.06
CA ILE A 13 2.55 -20.58 -2.59
C ILE A 13 3.59 -19.50 -2.94
N ALA A 14 3.80 -18.59 -1.99
CA ALA A 14 4.73 -17.46 -2.14
C ALA A 14 6.24 -17.81 -2.05
N GLY A 15 6.57 -19.10 -2.00
CA GLY A 15 7.92 -19.60 -1.72
C GLY A 15 8.33 -19.41 -0.24
N PRO A 16 9.63 -19.56 0.07
CA PRO A 16 10.13 -19.52 1.46
C PRO A 16 10.12 -18.10 2.06
N LYS A 17 10.24 -17.06 1.22
CA LYS A 17 10.21 -15.65 1.66
C LYS A 17 8.78 -15.11 1.58
N LYS A 18 8.15 -15.00 2.75
CA LYS A 18 6.79 -14.46 2.93
C LYS A 18 6.83 -13.12 3.67
N ALA A 19 5.77 -12.33 3.51
CA ALA A 19 5.58 -11.08 4.23
C ALA A 19 5.56 -11.29 5.74
N LEU A 20 6.23 -10.39 6.47
CA LEU A 20 6.10 -10.33 7.93
C LEU A 20 4.70 -9.82 8.29
N VAL A 21 4.00 -10.56 9.16
CA VAL A 21 2.64 -10.19 9.60
C VAL A 21 2.71 -9.03 10.58
N ILE A 22 1.95 -7.97 10.29
CA ILE A 22 1.81 -6.82 11.18
C ILE A 22 0.64 -7.03 12.12
N MET A 23 0.92 -7.21 13.40
CA MET A 23 -0.09 -7.36 14.45
C MET A 23 -0.46 -6.04 15.14
N LYS A 24 0.38 -5.01 15.01
CA LYS A 24 0.26 -3.74 15.73
C LYS A 24 0.27 -2.57 14.74
N PRO A 25 -0.80 -1.77 14.66
CA PRO A 25 -0.86 -0.63 13.74
C PRO A 25 0.27 0.39 13.94
N GLU A 26 0.75 0.55 15.18
CA GLU A 26 1.84 1.47 15.54
C GLU A 26 3.14 1.16 14.79
N VAL A 27 3.38 -0.11 14.47
CA VAL A 27 4.55 -0.54 13.72
C VAL A 27 4.51 0.03 12.30
N VAL A 28 3.33 0.10 11.68
CA VAL A 28 3.17 0.71 10.35
C VAL A 28 3.47 2.19 10.41
N ALA A 29 2.91 2.91 11.39
CA ALA A 29 3.19 4.33 11.56
C ALA A 29 4.70 4.60 11.75
N ALA A 30 5.38 3.78 12.56
CA ALA A 30 6.83 3.88 12.74
C ALA A 30 7.63 3.56 11.47
N MET A 31 7.19 2.57 10.68
CA MET A 31 7.81 2.25 9.39
C MET A 31 7.68 3.40 8.40
N ILE A 32 6.49 4.00 8.28
CA ILE A 32 6.25 5.13 7.38
C ILE A 32 7.10 6.34 7.81
N LYS A 33 7.16 6.68 9.10
CA LYS A 33 8.00 7.79 9.61
C LYS A 33 9.50 7.58 9.37
N ARG A 34 9.96 6.33 9.34
CA ARG A 34 11.37 5.99 9.11
C ARG A 34 11.74 5.92 7.64
N ALA A 35 10.76 5.72 6.75
CA ALA A 35 11.00 5.70 5.31
C ALA A 35 11.57 7.05 4.87
N LYS A 36 12.65 7.02 4.10
CA LYS A 36 13.29 8.25 3.60
C LYS A 36 12.52 8.82 2.43
N HIS A 37 12.00 7.95 1.59
CA HIS A 37 11.28 8.33 0.39
C HIS A 37 10.16 7.32 0.10
N PRO A 38 9.00 7.45 0.79
CA PRO A 38 7.86 6.58 0.58
C PRO A 38 6.99 7.00 -0.62
N VAL A 39 6.17 6.07 -1.14
CA VAL A 39 5.12 6.33 -2.14
C VAL A 39 3.89 5.48 -1.86
N ILE A 40 2.70 6.05 -2.07
CA ILE A 40 1.41 5.35 -1.91
C ILE A 40 0.88 4.96 -3.30
N ILE A 41 0.45 3.70 -3.46
CA ILE A 41 -0.16 3.17 -4.67
C ILE A 41 -1.59 2.77 -4.34
N VAL A 42 -2.55 3.39 -5.01
CA VAL A 42 -3.98 3.17 -4.79
C VAL A 42 -4.63 2.55 -6.03
N GLY A 43 -5.22 1.38 -5.83
CA GLY A 43 -5.85 0.58 -6.86
C GLY A 43 -7.32 0.90 -7.13
N SER A 44 -7.89 0.32 -8.19
CA SER A 44 -9.29 0.55 -8.59
C SER A 44 -10.33 -0.02 -7.62
N LEU A 45 -10.00 -1.00 -6.77
CA LEU A 45 -10.95 -1.47 -5.78
C LEU A 45 -11.33 -0.39 -4.77
N SER A 46 -10.47 0.62 -4.55
CA SER A 46 -10.77 1.72 -3.64
C SER A 46 -11.95 2.60 -4.10
N THR A 47 -12.37 2.50 -5.36
CA THR A 47 -13.53 3.26 -5.90
C THR A 47 -14.85 2.54 -5.65
N LYS A 48 -14.82 1.27 -5.22
CA LYS A 48 -16.04 0.50 -4.94
C LYS A 48 -16.77 1.07 -3.73
N THR A 49 -18.09 1.14 -3.85
CA THR A 49 -18.97 1.65 -2.79
C THR A 49 -19.33 0.59 -1.73
N ASP A 50 -18.61 -0.53 -1.70
CA ASP A 50 -18.79 -1.54 -0.66
C ASP A 50 -18.18 -1.10 0.68
N LYS A 51 -18.60 -1.77 1.76
CA LYS A 51 -18.12 -1.47 3.11
C LYS A 51 -16.60 -1.62 3.22
N ASP A 52 -16.00 -2.50 2.42
CA ASP A 52 -14.58 -2.81 2.47
C ASP A 52 -13.72 -1.67 1.91
N SER A 53 -14.21 -1.00 0.87
CA SER A 53 -13.41 -0.10 0.04
C SER A 53 -13.74 1.38 0.25
N SER A 54 -14.94 1.68 0.78
CA SER A 54 -15.47 3.05 0.95
C SER A 54 -14.57 4.03 1.72
N LYS A 55 -13.63 3.53 2.55
CA LYS A 55 -12.71 4.36 3.34
C LYS A 55 -11.28 4.41 2.79
N MET A 56 -10.96 3.64 1.74
CA MET A 56 -9.60 3.57 1.19
C MET A 56 -9.13 4.91 0.60
N ILE A 57 -10.01 5.61 -0.12
CA ILE A 57 -9.71 6.95 -0.66
C ILE A 57 -9.45 7.95 0.47
N ASP A 58 -10.32 8.01 1.49
CA ASP A 58 -10.14 8.89 2.66
C ASP A 58 -8.80 8.62 3.36
N TYR A 59 -8.50 7.36 3.64
CA TYR A 59 -7.26 6.99 4.33
C TYR A 59 -6.02 7.28 3.51
N SER A 60 -6.03 7.03 2.20
CA SER A 60 -4.88 7.36 1.34
C SER A 60 -4.64 8.88 1.28
N ILE A 61 -5.69 9.70 1.17
CA ILE A 61 -5.58 11.17 1.23
C ILE A 61 -5.00 11.61 2.57
N ARG A 62 -5.54 11.11 3.69
CA ARG A 62 -5.07 11.45 5.04
C ARG A 62 -3.59 11.05 5.25
N LEU A 63 -3.19 9.86 4.80
CA LEU A 63 -1.80 9.41 4.85
C LEU A 63 -0.88 10.32 4.04
N SER A 64 -1.25 10.62 2.80
CA SER A 64 -0.48 11.51 1.92
C SER A 64 -0.34 12.90 2.53
N ASN A 65 -1.44 13.51 2.99
CA ASN A 65 -1.41 14.85 3.58
C ASN A 65 -0.63 14.94 4.89
N THR A 66 -0.56 13.87 5.69
CA THR A 66 0.12 13.91 6.99
C THR A 66 1.64 14.00 6.85
N LEU A 67 2.22 13.40 5.80
CA LEU A 67 3.66 13.30 5.61
C LEU A 67 4.13 13.76 4.22
N ASP A 68 3.25 14.40 3.45
CA ASP A 68 3.46 14.83 2.06
C ASP A 68 3.98 13.70 1.15
N ILE A 69 3.41 12.50 1.30
CA ILE A 69 3.85 11.31 0.57
C ILE A 69 3.26 11.34 -0.85
N PRO A 70 4.08 11.22 -1.91
CA PRO A 70 3.57 11.16 -3.28
C PRO A 70 2.66 9.94 -3.47
N MET A 71 1.65 10.11 -4.32
CA MET A 71 0.61 9.10 -4.53
C MET A 71 0.42 8.79 -6.00
N VAL A 72 0.31 7.50 -6.31
CA VAL A 72 -0.09 6.97 -7.61
C VAL A 72 -1.52 6.46 -7.53
N ALA A 73 -2.40 7.03 -8.36
CA ALA A 73 -3.74 6.51 -8.60
C ALA A 73 -3.72 5.64 -9.85
N THR A 74 -4.10 4.36 -9.72
CA THR A 74 -4.19 3.47 -10.89
C THR A 74 -5.59 3.47 -11.49
N ALA A 75 -5.69 3.07 -12.76
CA ALA A 75 -6.96 2.99 -13.50
C ALA A 75 -7.79 4.28 -13.38
N ASP A 76 -9.06 4.18 -12.99
CA ASP A 76 -10.02 5.28 -12.84
C ASP A 76 -10.05 5.89 -11.43
N THR A 77 -9.22 5.41 -10.50
CA THR A 77 -9.16 5.92 -9.12
C THR A 77 -8.86 7.42 -9.05
N ILE A 78 -8.14 7.96 -10.04
CA ILE A 78 -7.84 9.40 -10.13
C ILE A 78 -9.10 10.27 -10.09
N LYS A 79 -10.22 9.79 -10.65
CA LYS A 79 -11.48 10.54 -10.68
C LYS A 79 -12.05 10.73 -9.28
N GLU A 80 -11.90 9.74 -8.41
CA GLU A 80 -12.37 9.83 -7.02
C GLU A 80 -11.51 10.78 -6.21
N PHE A 81 -10.20 10.83 -6.45
CA PHE A 81 -9.33 11.83 -5.82
C PHE A 81 -9.70 13.26 -6.23
N VAL A 82 -9.90 13.51 -7.52
CA VAL A 82 -10.30 14.82 -8.03
C VAL A 82 -11.66 15.25 -7.46
N LYS A 83 -12.65 14.35 -7.36
CA LYS A 83 -13.95 14.64 -6.72
C LYS A 83 -13.82 15.06 -5.26
N GLN A 84 -12.82 14.53 -4.54
CA GLN A 84 -12.50 14.87 -3.16
C GLN A 84 -11.59 16.10 -3.03
N GLY A 85 -11.26 16.79 -4.14
CA GLY A 85 -10.36 17.94 -4.17
C GLY A 85 -8.89 17.60 -3.94
N PHE A 86 -8.50 16.33 -4.13
CA PHE A 86 -7.11 15.87 -3.98
C PHE A 86 -6.41 15.81 -5.34
N GLU A 87 -5.62 16.83 -5.66
CA GLU A 87 -4.93 16.97 -6.96
C GLU A 87 -3.49 16.45 -6.97
N LYS A 88 -2.94 16.06 -5.81
CA LYS A 88 -1.54 15.61 -5.69
C LYS A 88 -1.30 14.18 -6.22
N ALA A 89 -2.35 13.43 -6.55
CA ALA A 89 -2.22 12.08 -7.09
C ALA A 89 -1.78 12.10 -8.55
N THR A 90 -0.78 11.31 -8.91
CA THR A 90 -0.39 11.08 -10.31
C THR A 90 -1.10 9.83 -10.84
N GLN A 91 -1.70 9.91 -12.02
CA GLN A 91 -2.28 8.74 -12.66
C GLN A 91 -1.20 7.89 -13.33
N MET A 92 -1.15 6.58 -13.04
CA MET A 92 -0.25 5.63 -13.71
C MET A 92 -0.86 4.24 -13.74
N ASN A 93 -0.59 3.46 -14.79
CA ASN A 93 -1.00 2.05 -14.83
C ASN A 93 -0.33 1.24 -13.70
N ALA A 94 -1.05 0.28 -13.12
CA ALA A 94 -0.55 -0.57 -12.03
C ALA A 94 0.72 -1.36 -12.41
N MET A 95 0.81 -1.85 -13.64
CA MET A 95 2.00 -2.56 -14.15
C MET A 95 3.15 -1.60 -14.41
N ASP A 96 2.86 -0.38 -14.90
CA ASP A 96 3.88 0.64 -15.13
C ASP A 96 4.52 1.06 -13.82
N ILE A 97 3.73 1.38 -12.78
CA ILE A 97 4.31 1.73 -11.48
C ILE A 97 5.10 0.57 -10.87
N GLY A 98 4.65 -0.68 -11.05
CA GLY A 98 5.42 -1.86 -10.67
C GLY A 98 6.78 -1.95 -11.36
N ASN A 99 6.83 -1.66 -12.66
CA ASN A 99 8.08 -1.63 -13.43
C ASN A 99 8.99 -0.46 -13.03
N ARG A 100 8.42 0.73 -12.81
CA ARG A 100 9.14 1.94 -12.39
C ARG A 100 9.77 1.76 -11.01
N LEU A 101 9.06 1.17 -10.07
CA LEU A 101 9.55 0.87 -8.71
C LEU A 101 10.71 -0.15 -8.68
N LYS A 102 10.83 -1.00 -9.71
CA LYS A 102 11.94 -1.92 -9.88
C LYS A 102 13.18 -1.23 -10.48
N ASP A 103 12.98 -0.16 -11.25
CA ASP A 103 14.03 0.54 -11.97
C ASP A 103 14.80 1.50 -11.05
N SER A 104 16.05 1.14 -10.73
CA SER A 104 16.91 1.96 -9.89
C SER A 104 17.36 3.28 -10.53
N SER A 105 17.14 3.47 -11.83
CA SER A 105 17.44 4.72 -12.55
C SER A 105 16.26 5.70 -12.58
N TRP A 106 15.07 5.27 -12.14
CA TRP A 106 13.90 6.14 -12.08
C TRP A 106 14.02 7.15 -10.92
N ASN A 107 13.85 8.43 -11.22
CA ASN A 107 13.97 9.51 -10.23
C ASN A 107 12.72 9.76 -9.39
N GLY A 108 11.73 8.85 -9.43
CA GLY A 108 10.45 9.02 -8.75
C GLY A 108 9.53 10.04 -9.46
N LEU A 109 8.37 10.30 -8.86
CA LEU A 109 7.39 11.27 -9.36
C LEU A 109 7.78 12.72 -9.08
N ASP A 110 8.60 12.93 -8.05
CA ASP A 110 9.02 14.23 -7.54
C ASP A 110 10.50 14.54 -7.81
N GLU A 111 11.14 13.74 -8.66
CA GLU A 111 12.53 13.87 -9.08
C GLU A 111 13.57 13.75 -7.94
N LYS A 112 13.18 13.24 -6.77
CA LYS A 112 14.07 13.08 -5.61
C LYS A 112 14.81 11.74 -5.55
N GLY A 113 14.69 10.94 -6.60
CA GLY A 113 15.34 9.62 -6.71
C GLY A 113 14.39 8.45 -6.43
N PRO A 114 14.91 7.23 -6.38
CA PRO A 114 14.09 6.04 -6.20
C PRO A 114 13.43 5.99 -4.81
N TYR A 115 12.25 5.39 -4.74
CA TYR A 115 11.54 5.16 -3.49
C TYR A 115 12.17 4.02 -2.68
N ASP A 116 12.19 4.16 -1.35
CA ASP A 116 12.65 3.13 -0.43
C ASP A 116 11.50 2.36 0.23
N PHE A 117 10.28 2.89 0.17
CA PHE A 117 9.09 2.26 0.76
C PHE A 117 7.83 2.48 -0.08
N ALA A 118 7.21 1.40 -0.56
CA ALA A 118 5.97 1.45 -1.33
C ALA A 118 4.79 0.87 -0.52
N LEU A 119 3.74 1.67 -0.37
CA LEU A 119 2.51 1.31 0.34
C LEU A 119 1.42 1.00 -0.69
N PHE A 120 0.93 -0.24 -0.71
CA PHE A 120 -0.11 -0.68 -1.65
C PHE A 120 -1.46 -0.82 -0.96
N MET A 121 -2.51 -0.35 -1.61
CA MET A 121 -3.90 -0.60 -1.20
C MET A 121 -4.85 -0.55 -2.39
N GLY A 122 -5.94 -1.30 -2.32
CA GLY A 122 -7.04 -1.21 -3.28
C GLY A 122 -6.77 -1.79 -4.66
N LEU A 123 -5.66 -2.50 -4.89
CA LEU A 123 -5.48 -3.26 -6.13
C LEU A 123 -6.22 -4.60 -6.03
N PRO A 124 -6.72 -5.17 -7.16
CA PRO A 124 -7.15 -6.56 -7.18
C PRO A 124 -6.08 -7.48 -6.61
N TYR A 125 -6.45 -8.41 -5.73
CA TYR A 125 -5.49 -9.20 -4.94
C TYR A 125 -4.42 -9.87 -5.83
N TYR A 126 -4.86 -10.58 -6.88
CA TYR A 126 -3.95 -11.26 -7.82
C TYR A 126 -3.04 -10.27 -8.56
N MET A 127 -3.51 -9.06 -8.85
CA MET A 127 -2.72 -8.05 -9.54
C MET A 127 -1.62 -7.50 -8.63
N GLU A 128 -1.99 -7.14 -7.40
CA GLU A 128 -1.03 -6.69 -6.38
C GLU A 128 -0.01 -7.79 -6.07
N PHE A 129 -0.46 -9.05 -5.95
CA PHE A 129 0.38 -10.23 -5.81
C PHE A 129 1.46 -10.31 -6.90
N VAL A 130 1.10 -10.21 -8.19
CA VAL A 130 2.08 -10.29 -9.29
C VAL A 130 3.09 -9.15 -9.23
N ILE A 131 2.62 -7.92 -8.99
CA ILE A 131 3.47 -6.73 -8.87
C ILE A 131 4.45 -6.90 -7.70
N LEU A 132 3.94 -7.24 -6.52
CA LEU A 132 4.75 -7.44 -5.31
C LEU A 132 5.73 -8.60 -5.49
N SER A 133 5.36 -9.66 -6.20
CA SER A 133 6.28 -10.77 -6.51
C SER A 133 7.47 -10.27 -7.33
N GLY A 134 7.22 -9.48 -8.38
CA GLY A 134 8.28 -8.85 -9.18
C GLY A 134 9.18 -7.95 -8.31
N LEU A 135 8.60 -7.10 -7.48
CA LEU A 135 9.36 -6.21 -6.60
C LEU A 135 10.17 -6.99 -5.56
N LYS A 136 9.61 -8.07 -4.98
CA LYS A 136 10.27 -8.92 -3.96
C LYS A 136 11.58 -9.51 -4.45
N HIS A 137 11.68 -9.80 -5.75
CA HIS A 137 12.82 -10.49 -6.36
C HIS A 137 13.76 -9.58 -7.14
N PHE A 138 13.26 -8.48 -7.71
CA PHE A 138 14.02 -7.68 -8.67
C PHE A 138 14.24 -6.21 -8.25
N SER A 139 13.70 -5.77 -7.12
CA SER A 139 14.03 -4.45 -6.57
C SER A 139 15.27 -4.52 -5.68
N LYS A 140 16.14 -3.49 -5.73
CA LYS A 140 17.38 -3.46 -4.95
C LYS A 140 17.15 -3.02 -3.50
N ASN A 141 16.56 -1.83 -3.31
CA ASN A 141 16.45 -1.17 -2.00
C ASN A 141 15.00 -0.81 -1.63
N LEU A 142 14.01 -1.42 -2.30
CA LEU A 142 12.60 -1.14 -2.05
C LEU A 142 12.04 -2.11 -1.02
N LYS A 143 11.33 -1.54 -0.06
CA LYS A 143 10.48 -2.26 0.89
C LYS A 143 9.01 -2.04 0.53
N THR A 144 8.18 -3.07 0.70
CA THR A 144 6.76 -3.02 0.31
C THR A 144 5.86 -3.40 1.47
N ILE A 145 4.74 -2.69 1.62
CA ILE A 145 3.69 -3.03 2.56
C ILE A 145 2.34 -3.13 1.84
N SER A 146 1.64 -4.24 2.04
CA SER A 146 0.21 -4.33 1.69
C SER A 146 -0.59 -3.81 2.87
N LEU A 147 -1.36 -2.74 2.63
CA LEU A 147 -2.28 -2.17 3.60
C LEU A 147 -3.71 -2.67 3.39
N ASN A 148 -3.92 -3.68 2.56
CA ASN A 148 -5.23 -4.29 2.37
C ASN A 148 -5.64 -5.10 3.61
N ARG A 149 -6.94 -5.38 3.74
CA ARG A 149 -7.49 -6.25 4.79
C ARG A 149 -7.16 -7.74 4.61
N TYR A 150 -6.44 -8.09 3.55
CA TYR A 150 -6.11 -9.46 3.19
C TYR A 150 -4.61 -9.66 3.20
N TYR A 151 -4.16 -10.75 3.81
CA TYR A 151 -2.75 -11.07 3.90
C TYR A 151 -2.16 -11.34 2.52
N ASN A 152 -1.16 -10.55 2.12
CA ASN A 152 -0.43 -10.71 0.88
C ASN A 152 1.01 -11.15 1.16
N PRO A 153 1.37 -12.43 0.91
CA PRO A 153 2.67 -12.96 1.26
C PRO A 153 3.82 -12.44 0.37
N HIS A 154 3.54 -11.73 -0.72
CA HIS A 154 4.57 -11.18 -1.61
C HIS A 154 5.08 -9.80 -1.20
N ALA A 155 4.39 -9.13 -0.27
CA ALA A 155 4.89 -7.91 0.32
C ALA A 155 6.10 -8.18 1.23
N SER A 156 6.81 -7.13 1.64
CA SER A 156 7.78 -7.23 2.74
C SER A 156 7.03 -7.31 4.08
N TRP A 157 5.93 -6.57 4.21
CA TRP A 157 4.99 -6.64 5.34
C TRP A 157 3.54 -6.62 4.86
N SER A 158 2.65 -7.25 5.62
CA SER A 158 1.21 -7.22 5.35
C SER A 158 0.42 -7.30 6.65
N PHE A 159 -0.76 -6.71 6.67
CA PHE A 159 -1.76 -7.09 7.68
C PHE A 159 -2.16 -8.56 7.51
N PRO A 160 -2.62 -9.23 8.59
CA PRO A 160 -3.29 -10.51 8.46
C PRO A 160 -4.65 -10.34 7.74
N ASN A 161 -5.38 -11.44 7.57
CA ASN A 161 -6.78 -11.36 7.13
C ASN A 161 -7.62 -10.71 8.24
N LEU A 162 -8.08 -9.48 8.00
CA LEU A 162 -8.83 -8.65 8.94
C LEU A 162 -10.30 -8.55 8.52
N LYS A 163 -11.17 -8.41 9.52
CA LYS A 163 -12.52 -7.90 9.29
C LYS A 163 -12.46 -6.42 8.93
N VAL A 164 -13.53 -5.92 8.31
CA VAL A 164 -13.60 -4.52 7.84
C VAL A 164 -13.46 -3.56 9.01
N GLU A 165 -14.12 -3.85 10.13
CA GLU A 165 -14.13 -3.03 11.33
C GLU A 165 -12.73 -2.95 11.96
N GLU A 166 -12.01 -4.07 12.00
CA GLU A 166 -10.63 -4.16 12.51
C GLU A 166 -9.65 -3.40 11.60
N TRP A 167 -9.85 -3.49 10.28
CA TRP A 167 -9.07 -2.76 9.29
C TRP A 167 -9.28 -1.24 9.43
N ILE A 168 -10.53 -0.78 9.60
CA ILE A 168 -10.86 0.62 9.89
C ILE A 168 -10.17 1.10 11.16
N GLN A 169 -10.28 0.36 12.26
CA GLN A 169 -9.64 0.70 13.53
C GLN A 169 -8.11 0.75 13.43
N THR A 170 -7.53 -0.15 12.63
CA THR A 170 -6.10 -0.16 12.31
C THR A 170 -5.66 1.14 11.65
N PHE A 171 -6.37 1.61 10.62
CA PHE A 171 -6.05 2.85 9.92
C PHE A 171 -6.24 4.10 10.78
N GLU A 172 -7.32 4.18 11.57
CA GLU A 172 -7.50 5.29 12.52
C GLU A 172 -6.34 5.36 13.52
N THR A 173 -5.86 4.20 13.98
CA THR A 173 -4.69 4.13 14.86
C THR A 173 -3.43 4.61 14.13
N ILE A 174 -3.17 4.13 12.91
CA ILE A 174 -2.00 4.56 12.12
C ILE A 174 -1.99 6.08 11.97
N ILE A 175 -3.09 6.66 11.50
CA ILE A 175 -3.17 8.11 11.24
C ILE A 175 -3.01 8.90 12.54
N LYS A 176 -3.62 8.44 13.64
CA LYS A 176 -3.44 9.05 14.97
C LYS A 176 -1.96 9.05 15.40
N TYR A 177 -1.23 7.96 15.18
CA TYR A 177 0.20 7.89 15.53
C TYR A 177 1.09 8.69 14.58
N LEU A 178 0.71 8.82 13.31
CA LEU A 178 1.42 9.67 12.35
C LEU A 178 1.28 11.15 12.70
N GLY A 179 0.10 11.60 13.12
CA GLY A 179 -0.15 12.99 13.52
C GLY A 179 0.46 13.41 14.87
N ARG A 180 0.98 12.46 15.67
CA ARG A 180 1.76 12.77 16.88
C ARG A 180 3.15 13.24 16.46
N LYS A 181 3.50 14.49 16.78
CA LYS A 181 4.85 15.05 16.66
C LYS A 181 5.82 14.27 17.55
#